data_AF-A0A4R2LBR7-F1
#
_entry.id   AF-A0A4R2LBR7-F1
#
_cell.length_a   1.000
_cell.length_b   1.000
_cell.length_c   1.000
_cell.angle_alpha   90.00
_cell.angle_beta   90.00
_cell.angle_gamma   90.00
#
_symmetry.space_group_name_H-M   'P 1'
#
loop_
_entity.id
_entity.type
_entity.pdbx_description
1 polymer ?
#
loop_
_entity_poly.entity_id
_entity_poly.type
_entity_poly.pdbx_seq_one_letter_code
_entity_poly.pdbx_strand_id
1 'polypeptide(L)'
;MTQVRQLLDQLATRLRRARPAPAPGPDPVVTAGVVENDVRSLYRRLLLRAAAQGIRRPLSRTPREHEPYLAQVPGLPAGFVARLTLAYRRVRYGEAAVDATVVEDARRALTTAAPPATPPAGDERR
;
A
#
# COMPACT_ATOMS: atom_id res chain seq x y z
N MET A 1 -20.41 4.24 -30.92
CA MET A 1 -19.52 3.65 -29.88
C MET A 1 -20.25 3.56 -28.52
N THR A 2 -21.37 2.83 -28.44
CA THR A 2 -22.30 2.91 -27.29
C THR A 2 -22.43 1.58 -26.53
N GLN A 3 -22.11 0.46 -27.19
CA GLN A 3 -22.23 -0.89 -26.62
C GLN A 3 -21.21 -1.17 -25.49
N VAL A 4 -19.98 -0.69 -25.61
CA VAL A 4 -18.94 -0.92 -24.58
C VAL A 4 -19.33 -0.24 -23.25
N ARG A 5 -19.94 0.94 -23.32
CA ARG A 5 -20.34 1.71 -22.13
C ARG A 5 -21.49 1.04 -21.39
N GLN A 6 -22.47 0.50 -22.12
CA GLN A 6 -23.57 -0.27 -21.55
C GLN A 6 -23.10 -1.58 -20.89
N LEU A 7 -22.08 -2.23 -21.48
CA LEU A 7 -21.51 -3.45 -20.92
C LEU A 7 -20.76 -3.18 -19.60
N LEU A 8 -20.04 -2.06 -19.53
CA LEU A 8 -19.36 -1.60 -18.31
C LEU A 8 -20.37 -1.21 -17.21
N ASP A 9 -21.46 -0.54 -17.56
CA ASP A 9 -22.50 -0.18 -16.58
C ASP A 9 -23.22 -1.42 -16.03
N GLN A 10 -23.49 -2.42 -16.88
CA GLN A 10 -24.10 -3.67 -16.40
C GLN A 10 -23.16 -4.47 -15.48
N LEU A 11 -21.86 -4.48 -15.77
CA LEU A 11 -20.84 -5.07 -14.89
C LEU A 11 -20.75 -4.34 -13.55
N ALA A 12 -20.70 -3.01 -13.56
CA ALA A 12 -20.66 -2.19 -12.35
C ALA A 12 -21.91 -2.40 -11.49
N THR A 13 -23.09 -2.55 -12.11
CA THR A 13 -24.36 -2.75 -11.41
C THR A 13 -24.44 -4.14 -10.78
N ARG A 14 -23.93 -5.18 -11.47
CA ARG A 14 -23.85 -6.54 -10.92
C ARG A 14 -22.87 -6.64 -9.76
N LEU A 15 -21.72 -5.97 -9.84
CA LEU A 15 -20.73 -5.94 -8.76
C LEU A 15 -21.25 -5.21 -7.51
N ARG A 16 -22.10 -4.19 -7.67
CA ARG A 16 -22.73 -3.49 -6.54
C ARG A 16 -23.84 -4.31 -5.88
N ARG A 17 -24.62 -5.06 -6.66
CA ARG A 17 -25.69 -5.94 -6.12
C ARG A 17 -25.18 -7.22 -5.48
N ALA A 18 -23.97 -7.66 -5.83
CA ALA A 18 -23.32 -8.82 -5.24
C ALA A 18 -22.61 -8.53 -3.90
N ARG A 19 -22.80 -7.35 -3.30
CA ARG A 19 -22.27 -7.04 -1.96
C ARG A 19 -23.24 -7.61 -0.92
N PRO A 20 -22.92 -8.75 -0.26
CA PRO A 20 -23.74 -9.23 0.83
C PRO A 20 -23.67 -8.20 1.95
N ALA A 21 -24.80 -7.91 2.59
CA ALA A 21 -24.80 -7.15 3.83
C ALA A 21 -23.84 -7.85 4.82
N PRO A 22 -22.98 -7.12 5.54
CA PRO A 22 -22.08 -7.74 6.51
C PRO A 22 -22.91 -8.42 7.61
N ALA A 23 -22.89 -9.74 7.63
CA ALA A 23 -23.42 -10.52 8.74
C ALA A 23 -22.52 -10.27 9.97
N PRO A 24 -23.09 -10.14 11.19
CA PRO A 24 -22.30 -9.95 12.39
C PRO A 24 -21.77 -11.31 12.86
N GLY A 25 -20.52 -11.63 12.49
CA GLY A 25 -19.79 -12.80 12.98
C GLY A 25 -18.29 -12.63 12.74
N PRO A 26 -17.42 -12.83 13.74
CA PRO A 26 -15.99 -12.62 13.58
C PRO A 26 -15.35 -13.87 12.96
N ASP A 27 -15.19 -13.88 11.64
CA ASP A 27 -14.30 -14.83 10.97
C ASP A 27 -12.87 -14.25 10.92
N PRO A 28 -11.90 -14.80 11.67
CA PRO A 28 -10.54 -14.27 11.73
C PRO A 28 -9.76 -14.44 10.42
N VAL A 29 -10.18 -15.37 9.55
CA VAL A 29 -9.45 -15.73 8.32
C VAL A 29 -9.67 -14.71 7.20
N VAL A 30 -10.89 -14.17 7.07
CA VAL A 30 -11.19 -13.11 6.07
C VAL A 30 -10.45 -11.82 6.45
N THR A 31 -10.29 -11.55 7.75
CA THR A 31 -9.57 -10.38 8.26
C THR A 31 -8.07 -10.46 7.97
N ALA A 32 -7.45 -11.64 8.12
CA ALA A 32 -6.01 -11.81 7.88
C ALA A 32 -5.60 -11.49 6.43
N GLY A 33 -6.33 -12.02 5.44
CA GLY A 33 -6.04 -11.77 4.02
C GLY A 33 -6.22 -10.29 3.61
N VAL A 34 -7.18 -9.59 4.22
CA VAL A 34 -7.38 -8.15 4.00
C VAL A 34 -6.22 -7.35 4.60
N VAL A 35 -5.83 -7.65 5.83
CA VAL A 35 -4.70 -7.01 6.53
C VAL A 35 -3.39 -7.21 5.75
N GLU A 36 -3.13 -8.42 5.25
CA GLU A 36 -1.95 -8.70 4.43
C GLU A 36 -1.91 -7.85 3.15
N ASN A 37 -3.03 -7.75 2.44
CA ASN A 37 -3.12 -6.97 1.21
C ASN A 37 -2.94 -5.47 1.48
N ASP A 38 -3.47 -4.98 2.61
CA ASP A 38 -3.29 -3.61 3.04
C ASP A 38 -1.82 -3.29 3.37
N VAL A 39 -1.13 -4.16 4.10
CA VAL A 39 0.32 -3.99 4.38
C VAL A 39 1.12 -3.93 3.07
N ARG A 40 0.86 -4.83 2.12
CA ARG A 40 1.52 -4.83 0.81
C ARG A 40 1.25 -3.53 0.05
N SER A 41 0.02 -3.06 0.08
CA SER A 41 -0.40 -1.81 -0.57
C SER A 41 0.25 -0.58 0.04
N LEU A 42 0.33 -0.50 1.37
CA LEU A 42 0.99 0.59 2.10
C LEU A 42 2.50 0.60 1.83
N TYR A 43 3.15 -0.56 1.84
CA TYR A 43 4.57 -0.67 1.50
C TYR A 43 4.84 -0.22 0.05
N ARG A 44 3.98 -0.58 -0.91
CA ARG A 44 4.08 -0.09 -2.30
C ARG A 44 3.92 1.43 -2.38
N ARG A 45 3.00 2.04 -1.63
CA ARG A 45 2.84 3.50 -1.59
C ARG A 45 4.09 4.19 -1.02
N LEU A 46 4.69 3.63 0.03
CA LEU A 46 5.97 4.12 0.54
C LEU A 46 7.07 4.07 -0.53
N LEU A 47 7.18 2.96 -1.28
CA LEU A 47 8.16 2.85 -2.38
C LEU A 47 7.91 3.87 -3.49
N LEU A 48 6.65 4.12 -3.86
CA LEU A 48 6.32 5.13 -4.87
C LEU A 48 6.67 6.54 -4.40
N ARG A 49 6.40 6.85 -3.14
CA ARG A 49 6.76 8.12 -2.52
C ARG A 49 8.28 8.32 -2.47
N ALA A 50 9.02 7.28 -2.09
CA ALA A 50 10.48 7.29 -2.10
C ALA A 50 11.02 7.46 -3.54
N ALA A 51 10.43 6.79 -4.52
CA ALA A 51 10.82 6.89 -5.92
C ALA A 51 10.59 8.29 -6.50
N ALA A 52 9.54 9.00 -6.07
CA ALA A 52 9.30 10.39 -6.43
C ALA A 52 10.40 11.34 -5.91
N GLN A 53 11.17 10.90 -4.92
CA GLN A 53 12.32 11.62 -4.36
C GLN A 53 13.67 11.05 -4.85
N GLY A 54 13.65 10.21 -5.89
CA GLY A 54 14.86 9.58 -6.45
C GLY A 54 15.36 8.35 -5.68
N ILE A 55 14.72 7.97 -4.58
CA ILE A 55 15.09 6.81 -3.78
C ILE A 55 14.42 5.57 -4.38
N ARG A 56 15.16 4.81 -5.20
CA ARG A 56 14.68 3.58 -5.84
C ARG A 56 15.30 2.35 -5.18
N ARG A 57 14.51 1.29 -5.01
CA ARG A 57 15.00 0.00 -4.51
C ARG A 57 15.61 -0.83 -5.65
N PRO A 58 16.88 -1.24 -5.56
CA PRO A 58 17.44 -2.26 -6.46
C PRO A 58 16.73 -3.61 -6.27
N LEU A 59 16.51 -4.36 -7.35
CA LEU A 59 15.87 -5.69 -7.27
C LEU A 59 16.66 -6.68 -6.40
N SER A 60 17.99 -6.53 -6.35
CA SER A 60 18.90 -7.34 -5.54
C SER A 60 18.80 -7.07 -4.04
N ARG A 61 18.18 -5.97 -3.61
CA ARG A 61 18.06 -5.61 -2.18
C ARG A 61 16.75 -6.07 -1.59
N THR A 62 16.86 -6.70 -0.42
CA THR A 62 15.73 -7.05 0.43
C THR A 62 15.06 -5.80 1.01
N PRO A 63 13.80 -5.90 1.47
CA PRO A 63 13.12 -4.81 2.16
C PRO A 63 13.93 -4.25 3.36
N ARG A 64 14.59 -5.14 4.12
CA ARG A 64 15.38 -4.77 5.31
C ARG A 64 16.63 -3.98 4.94
N GLU A 65 17.36 -4.40 3.91
CA GLU A 65 18.57 -3.69 3.45
C GLU A 65 18.25 -2.33 2.83
N HIS A 66 17.02 -2.16 2.31
CA HIS A 66 16.58 -0.90 1.74
C HIS A 66 15.97 0.07 2.77
N GLU A 67 15.57 -0.43 3.94
CA GLU A 67 14.98 0.33 5.03
C GLU A 67 15.72 1.65 5.38
N PRO A 68 17.07 1.68 5.56
CA PRO A 68 17.76 2.92 5.92
C PRO A 68 17.69 4.01 4.84
N TYR A 69 17.42 3.64 3.59
CA TYR A 69 17.21 4.60 2.50
C TYR A 69 15.78 5.15 2.54
N LEU A 70 14.80 4.29 2.80
CA LEU A 70 13.41 4.71 2.96
C LEU A 70 13.21 5.61 4.20
N ALA A 71 14.04 5.44 5.24
CA ALA A 71 14.02 6.29 6.43
C ALA A 71 14.37 7.76 6.12
N GLN A 72 14.98 8.05 4.97
CA GLN A 72 15.32 9.40 4.53
C GLN A 72 14.12 10.14 3.90
N VAL A 73 12.99 9.46 3.69
CA VAL A 73 11.77 10.07 3.14
C VAL A 73 11.19 11.06 4.16
N PRO A 74 11.15 12.37 3.85
CA PRO A 74 10.65 13.39 4.75
C PRO A 74 9.13 13.30 4.97
N GLY A 75 8.72 13.79 6.14
CA GLY A 75 7.31 13.85 6.54
C GLY A 75 6.76 12.55 7.12
N LEU A 76 7.61 11.54 7.35
CA LEU A 76 7.22 10.29 7.99
C LEU A 76 7.57 10.31 9.50
N PRO A 77 6.73 9.72 10.37
CA PRO A 77 7.04 9.62 11.79
C PRO A 77 8.29 8.79 12.06
N ALA A 78 8.99 9.09 13.16
CA ALA A 78 10.13 8.29 13.60
C ALA A 78 9.76 6.81 13.78
N GLY A 79 10.61 5.91 13.28
CA GLY A 79 10.40 4.46 13.35
C GLY A 79 9.25 3.91 12.50
N PHE A 80 8.52 4.75 11.76
CA PHE A 80 7.43 4.31 10.89
C PHE A 80 7.92 3.31 9.82
N VAL A 81 9.01 3.66 9.13
CA VAL A 81 9.58 2.85 8.05
C VAL A 81 10.02 1.48 8.56
N ALA A 82 10.64 1.42 9.74
CA ALA A 82 11.04 0.16 10.38
C ALA A 82 9.83 -0.72 10.70
N ARG A 83 8.78 -0.16 11.31
CA ARG A 83 7.55 -0.88 11.64
C ARG A 83 6.85 -1.42 10.38
N LEU A 84 6.69 -0.60 9.35
CA LEU A 84 6.04 -1.02 8.11
C LEU A 84 6.88 -2.06 7.34
N THR A 85 8.21 -1.91 7.32
CA THR A 85 9.11 -2.89 6.70
C THR A 85 9.06 -4.24 7.41
N LEU A 86 9.03 -4.24 8.75
CA LEU A 86 8.86 -5.45 9.54
C LEU A 86 7.50 -6.12 9.26
N ALA A 87 6.40 -5.36 9.27
CA ALA A 87 5.07 -5.87 8.94
C ALA A 87 5.04 -6.49 7.53
N TYR A 88 5.62 -5.80 6.54
CA TYR A 88 5.71 -6.31 5.17
C TYR A 88 6.50 -7.61 5.08
N ARG A 89 7.63 -7.71 5.79
CA ARG A 89 8.43 -8.95 5.84
C ARG A 89 7.63 -10.11 6.43
N ARG A 90 6.92 -9.89 7.53
CA ARG A 90 6.08 -10.92 8.16
C ARG A 90 5.01 -11.44 7.21
N VAL A 91 4.33 -10.53 6.50
CA VAL A 91 3.33 -10.90 5.48
C VAL A 91 3.96 -11.60 4.27
N ARG A 92 5.15 -11.18 3.83
CA ARG A 92 5.81 -11.73 2.64
C ARG A 92 6.37 -13.14 2.87
N TYR A 93 6.89 -13.40 4.07
CA TYR A 93 7.53 -14.66 4.41
C TYR A 93 6.65 -15.58 5.29
N GLY A 94 5.41 -15.17 5.58
CA GLY A 94 4.46 -15.97 6.38
C GLY A 94 4.87 -16.12 7.85
N GLU A 95 5.66 -15.19 8.39
CA GLU A 95 6.28 -15.35 9.73
C GLU A 95 5.29 -15.14 10.88
N ALA A 96 4.31 -14.23 10.75
CA ALA A 96 3.34 -13.94 11.81
C ALA A 96 2.15 -13.13 11.31
N ALA A 97 1.02 -13.22 12.02
CA ALA A 97 -0.11 -12.32 11.86
C ALA A 97 0.33 -10.86 12.16
N VAL A 98 -0.15 -9.93 11.34
CA VAL A 98 0.06 -8.50 11.53
C VAL A 98 -1.17 -7.91 12.21
N ASP A 99 -0.96 -7.05 13.19
CA ASP A 99 -2.04 -6.35 13.89
C ASP A 99 -2.67 -5.28 12.98
N ALA A 100 -4.00 -5.20 12.99
CA ALA A 100 -4.76 -4.19 12.27
C ALA A 100 -4.42 -2.75 12.75
N THR A 101 -4.04 -2.57 14.01
CA THR A 101 -3.61 -1.27 14.55
C THR A 101 -2.40 -0.72 13.80
N VAL A 102 -1.42 -1.58 13.49
CA VAL A 102 -0.20 -1.22 12.73
C VAL A 102 -0.56 -0.75 11.32
N VAL A 103 -1.59 -1.36 10.71
CA VAL A 103 -2.07 -1.00 9.37
C VAL A 103 -2.75 0.37 9.38
N GLU A 104 -3.62 0.63 10.36
CA GLU A 104 -4.31 1.91 10.47
C GLU A 104 -3.36 3.06 10.79
N ASP A 105 -2.41 2.85 11.70
CA ASP A 105 -1.35 3.82 11.99
C ASP A 105 -0.51 4.13 10.74
N ALA A 106 -0.19 3.09 9.96
CA ALA A 106 0.57 3.25 8.74
C ALA A 106 -0.21 3.96 7.63
N ARG A 107 -1.51 3.68 7.52
CA ARG A 107 -2.42 4.37 6.62
C ARG A 107 -2.52 5.85 6.98
N ARG A 108 -2.70 6.16 8.26
CA ARG A 108 -2.74 7.54 8.75
C ARG A 108 -1.43 8.28 8.46
N ALA A 109 -0.29 7.68 8.80
CA ALA A 109 1.02 8.29 8.57
C ALA A 109 1.27 8.63 7.10
N LEU A 110 0.93 7.73 6.17
CA LEU A 110 1.10 7.97 4.74
C LEU A 110 0.09 8.96 4.14
N THR A 111 -1.06 9.11 4.77
CA THR A 111 -2.11 10.05 4.32
C THR A 111 -1.83 11.47 4.81
N THR A 112 -1.35 11.62 6.05
CA THR A 112 -1.01 12.92 6.65
C THR A 112 0.32 13.47 6.13
N ALA A 113 1.26 12.60 5.74
CA ALA A 113 2.53 13.03 5.20
C ALA A 113 2.31 13.79 3.88
N ALA A 114 2.69 15.08 3.84
CA ALA A 114 2.52 15.97 2.68
C ALA A 114 2.88 15.26 1.36
N PRO A 115 2.08 15.37 0.29
CA PRO A 115 2.34 14.63 -0.95
C PRO A 115 3.79 14.85 -1.43
N PRO A 116 4.44 13.83 -2.02
CA PRO A 116 5.76 14.05 -2.61
C PRO A 116 5.62 15.18 -3.63
N ALA A 117 6.53 16.17 -3.57
CA ALA A 117 6.60 17.21 -4.58
C ALA A 117 6.59 16.53 -5.94
N THR A 118 5.65 16.92 -6.80
CA THR A 118 5.53 16.36 -8.15
C THR A 118 6.92 16.41 -8.77
N PRO A 119 7.50 15.26 -9.19
CA PRO A 119 8.78 15.30 -9.88
C PRO A 119 8.60 16.22 -11.10
N PRO A 120 9.57 17.09 -11.43
CA PRO A 120 9.49 17.84 -12.67
C PRO A 120 9.29 16.83 -13.80
N ALA A 121 8.24 17.02 -14.59
CA ALA A 121 7.97 16.21 -15.76
C ALA A 121 9.28 16.15 -16.56
N GLY A 122 9.92 14.98 -16.55
CA GLY A 122 11.19 14.80 -17.22
C GLY A 122 10.98 15.09 -18.69
N ASP A 123 11.68 16.11 -19.17
CA ASP A 123 11.80 16.51 -20.57
C ASP A 123 12.08 15.25 -21.41
N GLU A 124 11.04 14.74 -22.10
CA GLU A 124 11.17 13.77 -23.19
C GLU A 124 11.82 14.48 -24.38
N ARG A 125 13.11 14.80 -24.25
CA ARG A 125 13.96 15.23 -25.36
C ARG A 125 15.33 14.57 -25.23
N ARG A 126 15.47 13.39 -25.83
CA ARG A 126 16.62 13.00 -26.66
C ARG A 126 16.36 11.69 -27.38
#